data_AF-A0A6J2TI74-F1
#
_entry.id   AF-A0A6J2TI74-F1
#
_cell.length_a   1.000
_cell.length_b   1.000
_cell.length_c   1.000
_cell.angle_alpha   90.00
_cell.angle_beta   90.00
_cell.angle_gamma   90.00
#
_symmetry.space_group_name_H-M   'P 1'
#
loop_
_entity.id
_entity.type
_entity.pdbx_description
1 polymer ?
#
loop_
_entity_poly.entity_id
_entity_poly.type
_entity_poly.pdbx_seq_one_letter_code
_entity_poly.pdbx_strand_id
1 'polypeptide(L)'
;MWTTFLLLCSLLFGYIRASECPPNFEEINSNCYWIRTDLRHEVNWYKADMMCREKRANLIYIESEEEFKIFSERFMAQNCTNTLPACRFWTGGNCFIRNRMFLWHANAKKLERSYFNKGEPNNIEKEEKCIDFRYDRQTNNSFGLADAPCLWTHGSFICKISVEKSTCFNRNA
;
A
#
# COMPACT_ATOMS: atom_id res chain seq x y z
N MET A 1 14.81 -52.28 -31.41
CA MET A 1 14.56 -51.93 -30.00
C MET A 1 15.32 -50.65 -29.62
N TRP A 2 15.09 -49.54 -30.32
CA TRP A 2 15.80 -48.26 -30.10
C TRP A 2 14.94 -47.06 -30.55
N THR A 3 13.63 -47.08 -30.28
CA THR A 3 12.70 -46.01 -30.68
C THR A 3 12.04 -45.27 -29.50
N THR A 4 12.59 -45.38 -28.29
CA THR A 4 11.98 -44.78 -27.08
C THR A 4 12.90 -43.82 -26.33
N PHE A 5 13.75 -43.06 -27.03
CA PHE A 5 14.66 -42.10 -26.38
C PHE A 5 14.56 -40.64 -26.89
N LEU A 6 13.55 -40.31 -27.71
CA LEU A 6 13.35 -38.94 -28.23
C LEU A 6 11.91 -38.43 -28.02
N LEU A 7 11.28 -38.79 -26.90
CA LEU A 7 9.98 -38.24 -26.47
C LEU A 7 9.95 -37.85 -24.98
N LEU A 8 11.13 -37.51 -24.42
CA LEU A 8 11.24 -36.90 -23.08
C LEU A 8 12.14 -35.65 -23.10
N CYS A 9 12.29 -35.01 -24.26
CA CYS A 9 12.85 -33.65 -24.37
C CYS A 9 11.74 -32.60 -24.59
N SER A 10 10.49 -32.96 -24.33
CA SER A 10 9.32 -32.08 -24.29
C SER A 10 8.90 -31.72 -22.86
N LEU A 11 9.66 -32.15 -21.84
CA LEU A 11 9.67 -31.50 -20.53
C LEU A 11 10.66 -30.33 -20.55
N LEU A 12 10.62 -29.52 -21.63
CA LEU A 12 10.62 -28.08 -21.49
C LEU A 12 9.40 -27.74 -20.62
N PHE A 13 9.48 -28.04 -19.32
CA PHE A 13 8.68 -27.38 -18.33
C PHE A 13 8.90 -25.91 -18.63
N GLY A 14 7.91 -25.29 -19.25
CA GLY A 14 7.76 -23.87 -19.23
C GLY A 14 7.77 -23.52 -17.75
N TYR A 15 8.95 -23.16 -17.24
CA TYR A 15 9.06 -22.42 -16.00
C TYR A 15 8.52 -21.04 -16.36
N ILE A 16 7.19 -20.95 -16.46
CA ILE A 16 6.51 -19.71 -16.20
C ILE A 16 6.89 -19.42 -14.76
N ARG A 17 7.91 -18.59 -14.56
CA ARG A 17 8.14 -17.97 -13.26
C ARG A 17 6.92 -17.11 -13.03
N ALA A 18 5.92 -17.63 -12.32
CA ALA A 18 5.04 -16.76 -11.57
C ALA A 18 5.98 -15.94 -10.69
N SER A 19 6.09 -14.63 -10.95
CA SER A 19 6.67 -13.74 -9.94
C SER A 19 5.63 -13.65 -8.84
N GLU A 20 5.56 -14.70 -8.04
CA GLU A 20 4.63 -14.81 -6.93
C GLU A 20 5.15 -13.88 -5.84
N CYS A 21 4.25 -13.08 -5.27
CA CYS A 21 4.60 -12.13 -4.23
C CYS A 21 5.38 -12.79 -3.09
N PRO A 22 6.29 -12.07 -2.40
CA PRO A 22 7.03 -12.64 -1.28
C PRO A 22 6.09 -13.21 -0.21
N PRO A 23 6.54 -14.16 0.63
CA PRO A 23 5.69 -14.71 1.69
C PRO A 23 5.06 -13.63 2.56
N ASN A 24 3.76 -13.78 2.84
CA ASN A 24 2.88 -12.83 3.57
C ASN A 24 2.47 -11.58 2.76
N PHE A 25 2.83 -11.49 1.50
CA PHE A 25 2.27 -10.49 0.59
C PHE A 25 1.15 -11.10 -0.25
N GLU A 26 0.12 -10.31 -0.47
CA GLU A 26 -0.98 -10.63 -1.36
C GLU A 26 -0.77 -9.91 -2.69
N GLU A 27 -0.99 -10.62 -3.80
CA GLU A 27 -1.00 -9.99 -5.13
C GLU A 27 -2.33 -9.30 -5.38
N ILE A 28 -2.29 -8.01 -5.69
CA ILE A 28 -3.46 -7.21 -6.08
C ILE A 28 -3.05 -6.35 -7.28
N ASN A 29 -3.70 -6.52 -8.44
CA ASN A 29 -3.36 -5.80 -9.68
C ASN A 29 -1.86 -5.80 -10.01
N SER A 30 -1.22 -6.98 -9.94
CA SER A 30 0.20 -7.16 -10.25
C SER A 30 1.18 -6.42 -9.33
N ASN A 31 0.73 -5.93 -8.18
CA ASN A 31 1.56 -5.42 -7.10
C ASN A 31 1.41 -6.32 -5.87
N CYS A 32 2.42 -6.31 -5.00
CA CYS A 32 2.40 -7.13 -3.78
C CYS A 32 2.16 -6.25 -2.56
N TYR A 33 1.19 -6.64 -1.72
CA TYR A 33 0.84 -5.88 -0.51
C TYR A 33 0.94 -6.71 0.74
N TRP A 34 1.56 -6.14 1.78
CA TRP A 34 1.52 -6.70 3.12
C TRP A 34 0.63 -5.82 3.99
N ILE A 35 -0.60 -6.28 4.21
CA ILE A 35 -1.58 -5.61 5.07
C ILE A 35 -1.39 -6.15 6.48
N ARG A 36 -0.87 -5.31 7.38
CA ARG A 36 -0.64 -5.69 8.77
C ARG A 36 -1.69 -5.03 9.65
N THR A 37 -2.51 -5.86 10.28
CA THR A 37 -3.39 -5.45 11.37
C THR A 37 -2.63 -5.53 12.70
N ASP A 38 -2.53 -4.44 13.44
CA ASP A 38 -1.94 -4.42 14.78
C ASP A 38 -3.01 -4.11 15.83
N LEU A 39 -3.38 -5.15 16.58
CA LEU A 39 -4.35 -5.06 17.65
C LEU A 39 -3.76 -4.52 18.96
N ARG A 40 -2.44 -4.36 19.05
CA ARG A 40 -1.76 -3.90 20.26
C ARG A 40 -1.53 -2.39 20.30
N HIS A 41 -1.78 -1.70 19.18
CA HIS A 41 -1.63 -0.23 19.10
C HIS A 41 -0.22 0.23 19.50
N GLU A 42 0.80 -0.46 18.97
CA GLU A 42 2.22 -0.25 19.29
C GLU A 42 3.02 0.29 18.09
N VAL A 43 2.36 0.58 16.98
CA VAL A 43 2.99 1.00 15.73
C VAL A 43 2.55 2.42 15.35
N ASN A 44 3.52 3.34 15.40
CA ASN A 44 3.42 4.68 14.83
C ASN A 44 3.91 4.69 13.37
N TRP A 45 3.79 5.84 12.70
CA TRP A 45 4.11 5.94 11.26
C TRP A 45 5.56 5.56 10.95
N TYR A 46 6.52 6.00 11.78
CA TYR A 46 7.95 5.70 11.59
C TYR A 46 8.26 4.21 11.75
N LYS A 47 7.66 3.56 12.75
CA LYS A 47 7.81 2.11 12.96
C LYS A 47 7.18 1.33 11.80
N ALA A 48 6.03 1.77 11.28
CA ALA A 48 5.41 1.17 10.11
C ALA A 48 6.31 1.27 8.86
N ASP A 49 6.90 2.45 8.60
CA ASP A 49 7.84 2.65 7.48
C ASP A 49 9.05 1.72 7.60
N MET A 50 9.66 1.66 8.78
CA MET A 50 10.78 0.76 9.06
C MET A 50 10.40 -0.71 8.80
N MET A 51 9.25 -1.17 9.30
CA MET A 51 8.78 -2.55 9.10
C MET A 51 8.53 -2.88 7.62
N CYS A 52 8.01 -1.93 6.83
CA CYS A 52 7.89 -2.11 5.38
C CYS A 52 9.27 -2.20 4.70
N ARG A 53 10.21 -1.31 5.08
CA ARG A 53 11.56 -1.30 4.53
C ARG A 53 12.34 -2.58 4.83
N GLU A 54 12.18 -3.17 6.02
CA GLU A 54 12.75 -4.48 6.37
C GLU A 54 12.30 -5.60 5.43
N LYS A 55 11.10 -5.48 4.85
CA LYS A 55 10.55 -6.41 3.86
C LYS A 55 10.92 -6.06 2.42
N ARG A 56 11.81 -5.08 2.20
CA ARG A 56 12.11 -4.49 0.88
C ARG A 56 10.86 -3.94 0.18
N ALA A 57 9.92 -3.44 0.98
CA ALA A 57 8.69 -2.78 0.53
C ALA A 57 8.69 -1.33 1.01
N ASN A 58 7.73 -0.55 0.52
CA ASN A 58 7.45 0.79 1.03
C ASN A 58 6.10 0.80 1.74
N LEU A 59 5.84 1.75 2.64
CA LEU A 59 4.45 2.07 2.97
C LEU A 59 3.69 2.39 1.67
N ILE A 60 2.42 1.98 1.59
CA ILE A 60 1.64 2.10 0.37
C ILE A 60 1.61 3.54 -0.15
N TYR A 61 1.81 3.66 -1.46
CA TYR A 61 1.54 4.87 -2.23
C TYR A 61 0.56 4.52 -3.34
N ILE A 62 -0.51 5.31 -3.43
CA ILE A 62 -1.61 5.07 -4.35
C ILE A 62 -1.30 5.76 -5.67
N GLU A 63 -1.32 4.99 -6.75
CA GLU A 63 -0.90 5.43 -8.10
C GLU A 63 -2.08 5.69 -9.04
N SER A 64 -3.27 5.19 -8.70
CA SER A 64 -4.46 5.33 -9.53
C SER A 64 -5.74 5.33 -8.70
N GLU A 65 -6.81 5.89 -9.26
CA GLU A 65 -8.16 5.80 -8.70
C GLU A 65 -8.64 4.34 -8.57
N GLU A 66 -8.19 3.47 -9.47
CA GLU A 66 -8.50 2.04 -9.42
C GLU A 66 -7.86 1.35 -8.21
N GLU A 67 -6.57 1.64 -7.95
CA GLU A 67 -5.91 1.12 -6.74
C GLU A 67 -6.60 1.65 -5.47
N PHE A 68 -6.93 2.93 -5.44
CA PHE A 68 -7.67 3.54 -4.33
C PHE A 68 -9.01 2.82 -4.07
N LYS A 69 -9.79 2.62 -5.14
CA LYS A 69 -11.11 1.99 -5.08
C LYS A 69 -11.03 0.56 -4.57
N ILE A 70 -10.07 -0.24 -5.07
CA ILE A 70 -9.88 -1.63 -4.63
C ILE A 70 -9.63 -1.72 -3.13
N PHE A 71 -8.76 -0.87 -2.57
CA PHE A 71 -8.53 -0.87 -1.13
C PHE A 71 -9.77 -0.42 -0.35
N SER A 72 -10.47 0.60 -0.82
CA SER A 72 -11.71 1.06 -0.20
C SER A 72 -12.76 -0.06 -0.14
N GLU A 73 -13.04 -0.70 -1.27
CA GLU A 73 -14.00 -1.81 -1.37
C GLU A 73 -13.57 -3.03 -0.54
N ARG A 74 -12.27 -3.36 -0.54
CA ARG A 74 -11.73 -4.48 0.23
C ARG A 74 -11.96 -4.31 1.72
N PHE A 75 -11.61 -3.16 2.30
CA PHE A 75 -11.80 -2.96 3.74
C PHE A 75 -13.27 -2.81 4.11
N MET A 76 -14.09 -2.25 3.22
CA MET A 76 -15.54 -2.29 3.37
C MET A 76 -16.08 -3.73 3.46
N ALA A 77 -15.65 -4.62 2.56
CA ALA A 77 -16.07 -6.02 2.54
C ALA A 77 -15.62 -6.80 3.79
N GLN A 78 -14.59 -6.33 4.50
CA GLN A 78 -14.11 -6.92 5.75
C GLN A 78 -14.85 -6.38 7.00
N ASN A 79 -15.96 -5.64 6.81
CA ASN A 79 -16.68 -4.94 7.88
C ASN A 79 -15.78 -4.02 8.70
N CYS A 80 -14.72 -3.51 8.07
CA CYS A 80 -13.79 -2.61 8.71
C CYS A 80 -14.47 -1.25 8.83
N THR A 81 -14.84 -0.86 10.05
CA THR A 81 -15.54 0.40 10.33
C THR A 81 -14.82 1.15 11.44
N ASN A 82 -15.24 2.39 11.69
CA ASN A 82 -14.65 3.24 12.72
C ASN A 82 -14.86 2.75 14.17
N THR A 83 -15.60 1.67 14.42
CA THR A 83 -15.65 1.03 15.75
C THR A 83 -14.45 0.11 16.00
N LEU A 84 -13.67 -0.20 14.96
CA LEU A 84 -12.48 -1.03 15.03
C LEU A 84 -11.24 -0.16 14.79
N PRO A 85 -10.49 0.22 15.85
CA PRO A 85 -9.24 0.97 15.70
C PRO A 85 -8.24 0.32 14.74
N ALA A 86 -8.29 -1.00 14.63
CA ALA A 86 -7.54 -1.82 13.69
C ALA A 86 -7.81 -1.50 12.20
N CYS A 87 -8.90 -0.79 11.88
CA CYS A 87 -9.31 -0.40 10.53
C CYS A 87 -8.83 1.00 10.14
N ARG A 88 -7.74 1.46 10.75
CA ARG A 88 -7.03 2.69 10.41
C ARG A 88 -5.59 2.35 10.07
N PHE A 89 -5.22 2.53 8.81
CA PHE A 89 -3.98 2.01 8.27
C PHE A 89 -3.00 3.13 7.94
N TRP A 90 -1.79 3.10 8.46
CA TRP A 90 -0.74 4.00 8.00
C TRP A 90 -0.45 3.78 6.51
N THR A 91 -0.29 4.89 5.79
CA THR A 91 0.12 4.93 4.39
C THR A 91 1.48 5.63 4.26
N GLY A 92 2.05 5.64 3.06
CA GLY A 92 3.30 6.37 2.80
C GLY A 92 3.09 7.89 2.68
N GLY A 93 1.87 8.41 2.79
CA GLY A 93 1.61 9.83 2.65
C GLY A 93 2.13 10.63 3.85
N ASN A 94 2.74 11.79 3.57
CA ASN A 94 3.15 12.75 4.59
C ASN A 94 3.18 14.17 4.01
N CYS A 95 3.29 15.19 4.88
CA CYS A 95 3.50 16.59 4.49
C CYS A 95 4.69 17.24 5.20
N PHE A 96 5.82 16.53 5.28
CA PHE A 96 7.04 17.03 5.94
C PHE A 96 7.67 18.24 5.24
N ILE A 97 7.39 18.42 3.94
CA ILE A 97 7.91 19.54 3.15
C ILE A 97 7.16 20.83 3.52
N ARG A 98 7.85 21.97 3.35
CA ARG A 98 7.29 23.31 3.58
C ARG A 98 5.94 23.48 2.87
N ASN A 99 5.08 24.32 3.46
CA ASN A 99 3.75 24.68 2.94
C ASN A 99 2.72 23.54 2.89
N ARG A 100 2.89 22.48 3.71
CA ARG A 100 1.96 21.33 3.78
C ARG A 100 1.67 20.68 2.43
N MET A 101 2.71 20.51 1.62
CA MET A 101 2.59 19.75 0.39
C MET A 101 2.57 18.25 0.73
N PHE A 102 1.48 17.57 0.36
CA PHE A 102 1.30 16.14 0.62
C PHE A 102 1.95 15.31 -0.49
N LEU A 103 2.93 14.50 -0.10
CA LEU A 103 3.70 13.64 -1.00
C LEU A 103 3.71 12.18 -0.51
N TRP A 104 3.80 11.26 -1.45
CA TRP A 104 4.06 9.86 -1.17
C TRP A 104 5.55 9.69 -0.84
N HIS A 105 5.85 9.13 0.33
CA HIS A 105 7.22 8.97 0.83
C HIS A 105 8.11 8.15 -0.12
N ALA A 106 7.55 7.15 -0.79
CA ALA A 106 8.29 6.22 -1.63
C ALA A 106 8.82 6.82 -2.94
N ASN A 107 8.09 7.76 -3.54
CA ASN A 107 8.37 8.23 -4.91
C ASN A 107 8.25 9.76 -5.08
N ALA A 108 8.01 10.50 -4.00
CA ALA A 108 7.83 11.95 -3.99
C ALA A 108 6.73 12.49 -4.91
N LYS A 109 5.83 11.63 -5.44
CA LYS A 109 4.65 12.08 -6.19
C LYS A 109 3.65 12.73 -5.24
N LYS A 110 2.91 13.70 -5.76
CA LYS A 110 1.86 14.41 -5.02
C LYS A 110 0.70 13.48 -4.69
N LEU A 111 0.12 13.61 -3.50
CA LEU A 111 -1.14 12.98 -3.15
C LEU A 111 -2.29 13.73 -3.82
N GLU A 112 -3.20 12.98 -4.46
CA GLU A 112 -4.41 13.55 -5.03
C GLU A 112 -5.39 13.96 -3.93
N ARG A 113 -5.98 15.15 -4.08
CA ARG A 113 -6.93 15.68 -3.09
C ARG A 113 -8.21 14.87 -3.04
N SER A 114 -8.59 14.23 -4.15
CA SER A 114 -9.78 13.37 -4.25
C SER A 114 -9.72 12.13 -3.38
N TYR A 115 -8.55 11.73 -2.88
CA TYR A 115 -8.38 10.58 -2.00
C TYR A 115 -8.70 10.89 -0.54
N PHE A 116 -8.80 12.16 -0.15
CA PHE A 116 -9.06 12.53 1.25
C PHE A 116 -10.53 12.39 1.60
N ASN A 117 -10.78 11.95 2.84
CA ASN A 117 -12.10 11.97 3.46
C ASN A 117 -12.64 13.40 3.56
N LYS A 118 -13.95 13.53 3.72
CA LYS A 118 -14.56 14.87 3.80
C LYS A 118 -14.09 15.57 5.08
N GLY A 119 -13.62 16.80 4.91
CA GLY A 119 -13.05 17.60 5.99
C GLY A 119 -11.55 17.43 6.15
N GLU A 120 -10.93 16.46 5.48
CA GLU A 120 -9.48 16.23 5.54
C GLU A 120 -8.74 16.85 4.36
N PRO A 121 -7.43 17.14 4.49
CA PRO A 121 -6.67 17.15 5.73
C PRO A 121 -6.98 18.37 6.61
N ASN A 122 -7.20 18.19 7.92
CA ASN A 122 -7.71 19.24 8.82
C ASN A 122 -6.64 19.86 9.75
N ASN A 123 -5.48 19.21 9.92
CA ASN A 123 -4.35 19.71 10.71
C ASN A 123 -4.67 20.05 12.16
N ILE A 124 -5.41 19.20 12.86
CA ILE A 124 -5.72 19.40 14.27
C ILE A 124 -4.42 19.69 15.05
N GLU A 125 -4.48 20.76 15.85
CA GLU A 125 -3.37 21.25 16.68
C GLU A 125 -2.06 21.58 15.94
N LYS A 126 -2.08 21.59 14.59
CA LYS A 126 -0.92 21.74 13.71
C LYS A 126 0.14 20.63 13.85
N GLU A 127 -0.27 19.46 14.33
CA GLU A 127 0.63 18.32 14.57
C GLU A 127 0.50 17.21 13.52
N GLU A 128 -0.50 17.30 12.63
CA GLU A 128 -0.84 16.23 11.70
C GLU A 128 -0.02 16.31 10.41
N LYS A 129 0.98 15.42 10.34
CA LYS A 129 1.96 15.39 9.24
C LYS A 129 2.05 14.06 8.51
N CYS A 130 1.43 13.01 9.04
CA CYS A 130 1.41 11.68 8.46
C CYS A 130 0.00 11.32 8.01
N ILE A 131 -0.12 10.43 7.02
CA ILE A 131 -1.42 10.10 6.42
C ILE A 131 -1.80 8.66 6.74
N ASP A 132 -3.00 8.49 7.27
CA ASP A 132 -3.67 7.20 7.37
C ASP A 132 -4.82 7.05 6.37
N PHE A 133 -5.21 5.80 6.14
CA PHE A 133 -6.37 5.40 5.39
C PHE A 133 -7.41 4.85 6.37
N ARG A 134 -8.58 5.48 6.42
CA ARG A 134 -9.62 5.20 7.42
C ARG A 134 -11.02 5.36 6.88
N TYR A 135 -11.95 4.66 7.55
CA TYR A 135 -13.38 4.73 7.27
C TYR A 135 -13.95 6.12 7.62
N ASP A 136 -14.76 6.66 6.72
CA ASP A 136 -15.49 7.92 6.86
C ASP A 136 -17.01 7.67 6.88
N ARG A 137 -17.64 7.97 8.02
CA ARG A 137 -19.11 7.93 8.18
C ARG A 137 -19.81 9.06 7.42
N GLN A 138 -19.11 10.13 7.06
CA GLN A 138 -19.69 11.34 6.49
C GLN A 138 -19.78 11.29 4.96
N THR A 139 -19.00 10.44 4.29
CA THR A 139 -19.01 10.28 2.82
C THR A 139 -19.49 8.89 2.41
N ASN A 140 -20.82 8.68 2.37
CA ASN A 140 -21.42 7.45 1.85
C ASN A 140 -20.84 6.16 2.46
N ASN A 141 -20.33 6.19 3.70
CA ASN A 141 -19.70 5.05 4.34
C ASN A 141 -18.51 4.49 3.53
N SER A 142 -17.57 5.34 3.10
CA SER A 142 -16.38 4.95 2.32
C SER A 142 -15.09 4.97 3.13
N PHE A 143 -14.00 4.43 2.58
CA PHE A 143 -12.65 4.72 3.08
C PHE A 143 -11.97 5.82 2.28
N GLY A 144 -11.08 6.55 2.94
CA GLY A 144 -10.22 7.54 2.33
C GLY A 144 -9.08 7.97 3.24
N LEU A 145 -8.31 8.96 2.78
CA LEU A 145 -7.12 9.46 3.45
C LEU A 145 -7.45 10.54 4.46
N ALA A 146 -6.64 10.62 5.51
CA ALA A 146 -6.68 11.68 6.47
C ALA A 146 -5.31 11.92 7.09
N ASP A 147 -5.02 13.17 7.47
CA ASP A 147 -3.84 13.46 8.25
C ASP A 147 -4.01 13.07 9.72
N ALA A 148 -2.86 12.83 10.36
CA ALA A 148 -2.74 12.41 11.74
C ALA A 148 -1.36 12.76 12.32
N PRO A 149 -1.24 12.87 13.65
CA PRO A 149 0.06 13.01 14.30
C PRO A 149 0.88 11.73 14.11
N CYS A 150 2.10 11.88 13.60
CA CYS A 150 2.96 10.74 13.23
C CYS A 150 3.32 9.81 14.38
N LEU A 151 3.26 10.31 15.62
CA LEU A 151 3.58 9.57 16.84
C LEU A 151 2.38 8.79 17.41
N TRP A 152 1.17 8.97 16.87
CA TRP A 152 0.02 8.16 17.27
C TRP A 152 0.27 6.68 16.97
N THR A 153 -0.10 5.82 17.90
CA THR A 153 0.09 4.38 17.77
C THR A 153 -1.24 3.69 17.54
N HIS A 154 -1.87 3.85 16.37
CA HIS A 154 -3.09 3.10 16.03
C HIS A 154 -2.82 1.81 15.22
N GLY A 155 -1.55 1.48 14.98
CA GLY A 155 -1.12 0.10 14.81
C GLY A 155 -1.12 -0.46 13.38
N SER A 156 -2.22 -0.38 12.65
CA SER A 156 -2.30 -1.06 11.35
C SER A 156 -1.59 -0.27 10.24
N PHE A 157 -1.09 -0.97 9.22
CA PHE A 157 -0.42 -0.34 8.08
C PHE A 157 -0.44 -1.25 6.85
N ILE A 158 -0.17 -0.64 5.68
CA ILE A 158 -0.12 -1.36 4.40
C ILE A 158 1.24 -1.11 3.75
N CYS A 159 1.98 -2.16 3.47
CA CYS A 159 3.19 -2.09 2.64
C CYS A 159 2.88 -2.47 1.19
N LYS A 160 3.63 -1.90 0.25
CA LYS A 160 3.55 -2.15 -1.19
C LYS A 160 4.94 -2.43 -1.76
N ILE A 161 5.03 -3.47 -2.59
CA ILE A 161 6.10 -3.69 -3.55
C ILE A 161 5.47 -3.49 -4.93
N SER A 162 5.91 -2.45 -5.65
CA SER A 162 5.49 -2.28 -7.04
C SER A 162 6.26 -3.23 -7.93
N VAL A 163 5.57 -3.90 -8.84
CA VAL A 163 6.24 -4.48 -10.00
C VAL A 163 6.59 -3.30 -10.90
N GLU A 164 7.83 -2.82 -10.81
CA GLU A 164 8.32 -1.87 -11.80
C GLU A 164 8.15 -2.52 -13.18
N LYS A 165 7.36 -1.88 -14.05
CA LYS A 165 7.40 -2.19 -15.48
C LYS A 165 8.79 -1.82 -15.94
N SER A 166 9.70 -2.79 -15.93
CA SER A 166 11.01 -2.63 -16.54
C SER A 166 10.80 -2.43 -18.04
N THR A 167 10.67 -1.17 -18.47
CA THR A 167 11.10 -0.82 -19.82
C THR A 167 12.59 -1.01 -19.80
N CYS A 168 13.05 -2.20 -20.19
CA CYS A 168 14.45 -2.41 -20.50
C CYS A 168 14.86 -1.24 -21.40
N PHE A 169 15.82 -0.44 -20.94
CA PHE A 169 16.47 0.54 -21.79
C PHE A 169 16.92 -0.21 -23.05
N ASN A 170 16.30 0.09 -24.18
CA ASN A 170 16.81 -0.30 -25.48
C ASN A 170 18.17 0.39 -25.62
N ARG A 171 19.24 -0.31 -25.24
CA ARG A 171 20.60 0.06 -25.60
C ARG A 171 20.76 -0.25 -27.07
N ASN A 172 20.35 0.69 -27.92
CA ASN A 172 20.79 0.81 -29.31
C ASN A 172 20.87 2.32 -29.63
N ALA A 173 22.01 2.90 -29.30
CA ALA A 173 22.57 4.09 -29.92
C ALA A 173 24.06 3.84 -30.12
#